data_AF-A0A7Y5N8V8-F1
#
_entry.id   AF-A0A7Y5N8V8-F1
#
_cell.length_a   1.000
_cell.length_b   1.000
_cell.length_c   1.000
_cell.angle_alpha   90.00
_cell.angle_beta   90.00
_cell.angle_gamma   90.00
#
_symmetry.space_group_name_H-M   'P 1'
#
loop_
_entity.id
_entity.type
_entity.pdbx_description
1 polymer ?
#
loop_
_entity_poly.entity_id
_entity_poly.type
_entity_poly.pdbx_seq_one_letter_code
_entity_poly.pdbx_strand_id
1 'polypeptide(L)'
;MQTITGPVTATPRAESPPAGSPLGEGPILLASDGRDSTEPALRATRQLAQRFHRDVEVVGVVEPITPLLMAPEALLVPLDEVKSLATQMRERVSRQLRQDLGERAGWHAEVRQGIPSQTLAGTARERDASMIVTGLSPHPVVDRVFGNEIPVELTRVIDRPLLAVAPTWERLPRTIVVTVDMSGTSERVVRFAAALFPEATTIFLVHVMPRVSEIERDLPGWEATYERELAAAFDRMREGLPAGAKIETVTLRGAVAKEITDFARYAKADLIVSGLHTHGLLYRLFFGNVATKLLRAATTSVLLVPEGEPPSSPLHQPRTITLPRADWTARLREFSLRNRARRAALEIDEPAIGAVVQAFDYPFAGVDYDSRDDRVQLMLGENGVAGRQLTHTIGEPTSIDVLTDPRARDTALRIAYEDGQALLTFMVEEHAPLWESRG
;
A
#
# COMPACT_ATOMS: atom_id res chain seq x y z
N MET A 1 11.52 13.34 29.58
CA MET A 1 10.29 12.65 30.04
C MET A 1 9.59 13.55 31.05
N GLN A 2 8.73 14.44 30.57
CA GLN A 2 7.76 15.20 31.38
C GLN A 2 6.55 15.43 30.46
N THR A 3 5.50 14.64 30.68
CA THR A 3 4.22 14.77 29.99
C THR A 3 3.48 15.95 30.60
N ILE A 4 3.38 17.06 29.89
CA ILE A 4 2.55 18.20 30.29
C ILE A 4 1.15 17.93 29.74
N THR A 5 0.32 17.26 30.53
CA THR A 5 -1.08 17.00 30.22
C THR A 5 -1.91 18.21 30.65
N GLY A 6 -2.35 19.02 29.69
CA GLY A 6 -3.43 19.99 29.93
C GLY A 6 -4.77 19.26 30.11
N PRO A 7 -5.77 19.88 30.78
CA PRO A 7 -7.07 19.24 31.01
C PRO A 7 -7.78 18.95 29.67
N VAL A 8 -7.98 17.67 29.39
CA VAL A 8 -8.82 17.19 28.27
C VAL A 8 -10.26 17.50 28.63
N THR A 9 -10.81 18.59 28.08
CA THR A 9 -12.25 18.84 28.13
C THR A 9 -12.87 17.99 27.03
N ALA A 10 -13.69 17.01 27.42
CA ALA A 10 -14.37 16.13 26.47
C ALA A 10 -15.23 16.95 25.51
N THR A 11 -14.91 16.89 24.22
CA THR A 11 -15.77 17.40 23.15
C THR A 11 -17.11 16.65 23.21
N PRO A 12 -18.26 17.30 23.02
CA PRO A 12 -19.55 16.60 22.96
C PRO A 12 -19.52 15.58 21.83
N ARG A 13 -19.62 14.31 22.20
CA ARG A 13 -19.65 13.14 21.32
C ARG A 13 -20.73 13.35 20.26
N ALA A 14 -20.35 13.36 18.98
CA ALA A 14 -21.32 13.44 17.88
C ALA A 14 -22.37 12.32 18.01
N GLU A 15 -23.61 12.62 17.60
CA GLU A 15 -24.73 11.67 17.54
C GLU A 15 -24.29 10.36 16.84
N SER A 16 -24.86 9.23 17.26
CA SER A 16 -24.53 7.90 16.73
C SER A 16 -24.50 7.90 15.19
N PRO A 17 -23.53 7.22 14.57
CA PRO A 17 -23.39 7.24 13.12
C PRO A 17 -24.64 6.71 12.41
N PRO A 18 -24.93 7.17 11.19
CA PRO A 18 -26.01 6.62 10.40
C PRO A 18 -25.80 5.11 10.21
N ALA A 19 -26.85 4.33 10.44
CA ALA A 19 -26.83 2.88 10.29
C ALA A 19 -26.28 2.51 8.89
N GLY A 20 -25.24 1.67 8.85
CA GLY A 20 -24.61 1.24 7.59
C GLY A 20 -23.41 2.07 7.12
N SER A 21 -22.84 2.95 7.95
CA SER A 21 -21.56 3.62 7.63
C SER A 21 -20.44 2.58 7.38
N PRO A 22 -19.70 2.66 6.26
CA PRO A 22 -18.54 1.80 6.02
C PRO A 22 -17.33 2.19 6.88
N LEU A 23 -17.34 3.40 7.46
CA LEU A 23 -16.32 3.87 8.40
C LEU A 23 -16.62 3.39 9.82
N GLY A 24 -15.56 2.96 10.52
CA GLY A 24 -15.60 2.63 11.95
C GLY A 24 -16.07 3.80 12.82
N GLU A 25 -16.29 3.55 14.11
CA GLU A 25 -16.93 4.53 15.00
C GLU A 25 -16.06 5.71 15.43
N GLY A 26 -14.74 5.54 15.39
CA GLY A 26 -13.80 6.57 15.83
C GLY A 26 -13.68 7.80 14.93
N PRO A 27 -12.90 8.79 15.36
CA PRO A 27 -12.75 10.07 14.67
C PRO A 27 -12.06 9.92 13.31
N ILE A 28 -12.18 10.94 12.46
CA ILE A 28 -11.34 11.09 11.27
C ILE A 28 -10.06 11.81 11.69
N LEU A 29 -8.91 11.21 11.43
CA LEU A 29 -7.60 11.79 11.74
C LEU A 29 -7.11 12.62 10.55
N LEU A 30 -6.98 13.93 10.71
CA LEU A 30 -6.40 14.83 9.69
C LEU A 30 -4.92 15.10 9.99
N ALA A 31 -4.03 14.63 9.11
CA ALA A 31 -2.63 15.01 9.15
C ALA A 31 -2.47 16.45 8.62
N SER A 32 -1.89 17.35 9.42
CA SER A 32 -1.68 18.74 9.02
C SER A 32 -0.38 19.32 9.57
N ASP A 33 0.35 20.01 8.71
CA ASP A 33 1.49 20.84 9.08
C ASP A 33 1.15 22.34 9.08
N GLY A 34 -0.12 22.70 8.85
CA GLY A 34 -0.60 24.08 8.82
C GLY A 34 -0.18 24.88 7.58
N ARG A 35 0.22 24.23 6.48
CA ARG A 35 0.47 24.87 5.18
C ARG A 35 -0.74 24.82 4.25
N ASP A 36 -0.79 25.72 3.29
CA ASP A 36 -1.87 25.85 2.29
C ASP A 36 -2.07 24.56 1.47
N SER A 37 -1.00 23.78 1.28
CA SER A 37 -1.08 22.44 0.65
C SER A 37 -2.00 21.46 1.38
N THR A 38 -2.33 21.72 2.64
CA THR A 38 -3.24 20.90 3.46
C THR A 38 -4.71 21.36 3.36
N GLU A 39 -4.99 22.55 2.80
CA GLU A 39 -6.36 23.07 2.69
C GLU A 39 -7.34 22.09 2.00
N PRO A 40 -6.98 21.42 0.88
CA PRO A 40 -7.86 20.44 0.24
C PRO A 40 -8.19 19.27 1.17
N ALA A 41 -7.21 18.79 1.93
CA ALA A 41 -7.37 17.70 2.90
C ALA A 41 -8.30 18.11 4.04
N LEU A 42 -8.15 19.32 4.57
CA LEU A 42 -9.05 19.90 5.57
C LEU A 42 -10.50 19.97 5.05
N ARG A 43 -10.67 20.47 3.82
CA ARG A 43 -11.98 20.55 3.15
C ARG A 43 -12.62 19.18 3.00
N ALA A 44 -11.86 18.18 2.53
CA ALA A 44 -12.33 16.81 2.38
C ALA A 44 -12.73 16.20 3.74
N THR A 45 -11.89 16.36 4.77
CA THR A 45 -12.19 15.91 6.14
C THR A 45 -13.48 16.52 6.65
N ARG A 46 -13.71 17.82 6.43
CA ARG A 46 -14.94 18.49 6.86
C ARG A 46 -16.18 17.89 6.19
N GLN A 47 -16.11 17.65 4.88
CA GLN A 47 -17.21 17.05 4.12
C GLN A 47 -17.53 15.63 4.61
N LEU A 48 -16.50 14.82 4.86
CA LEU A 48 -16.65 13.45 5.37
C LEU A 48 -17.16 13.41 6.81
N ALA A 49 -16.60 14.26 7.69
CA ALA A 49 -17.01 14.39 9.07
C ALA A 49 -18.49 14.77 9.20
N GLN A 50 -18.94 15.76 8.42
CA GLN A 50 -20.35 16.16 8.35
C GLN A 50 -21.23 15.04 7.81
N ARG A 51 -20.79 14.32 6.76
CA ARG A 51 -21.56 13.26 6.11
C ARG A 51 -21.76 12.03 7.01
N PHE A 52 -20.78 11.70 7.82
CA PHE A 52 -20.78 10.49 8.65
C PHE A 52 -20.98 10.79 10.14
N HIS A 53 -21.20 12.05 10.51
CA HIS A 53 -21.30 12.50 11.90
C HIS A 53 -20.11 12.04 12.74
N ARG A 54 -18.89 12.26 12.21
CA ARG A 54 -17.63 11.89 12.87
C ARG A 54 -16.94 13.10 13.45
N ASP A 55 -16.38 12.90 14.64
CA ASP A 55 -15.43 13.84 15.22
C ASP A 55 -14.15 13.88 14.38
N VAL A 56 -13.42 14.99 14.48
CA VAL A 56 -12.17 15.20 13.76
C VAL A 56 -11.05 15.50 14.75
N GLU A 57 -9.94 14.79 14.60
CA GLU A 57 -8.71 15.03 15.36
C GLU A 57 -7.63 15.47 14.38
N VAL A 58 -7.07 16.66 14.60
CA VAL A 58 -6.02 17.22 13.74
C VAL A 58 -4.67 16.95 14.37
N VAL A 59 -3.77 16.30 13.64
CA VAL A 59 -2.45 15.92 14.15
C VAL A 59 -1.36 16.46 13.26
N GLY A 60 -0.50 17.29 13.84
CA GLY A 60 0.80 17.66 13.27
C GLY A 60 1.90 16.80 13.85
N VAL A 61 2.92 16.51 13.04
CA VAL A 61 4.11 15.78 13.49
C VAL A 61 5.35 16.60 13.18
N VAL A 62 6.12 16.91 14.22
CA VAL A 62 7.45 17.49 14.09
C VAL A 62 8.47 16.37 14.10
N GLU A 63 9.24 16.28 13.02
CA GLU A 63 10.34 15.33 12.95
C GLU A 63 11.45 15.65 13.94
N PRO A 64 12.08 14.61 14.53
CA PRO A 64 13.30 14.82 15.28
C PRO A 64 14.38 15.32 14.32
N ILE A 65 14.98 16.47 14.63
CA ILE A 65 16.15 16.96 13.91
C ILE A 65 17.25 15.93 14.12
N THR A 66 17.63 15.23 13.04
CA THR A 66 18.77 14.32 13.09
C THR A 66 20.04 15.16 13.06
N PRO A 67 20.92 15.06 14.07
CA PRO A 67 22.19 15.77 14.03
C PRO A 67 22.95 15.34 12.77
N LEU A 68 23.48 16.29 12.00
CA LEU A 68 24.36 15.99 10.88
C LEU A 68 25.60 15.26 11.42
N LEU A 69 25.66 13.94 11.22
CA LEU A 69 26.78 13.07 11.61
C LEU A 69 28.10 13.40 10.90
N MET A 70 28.10 14.40 10.00
CA MET A 70 29.26 14.88 9.26
C MET A 70 30.03 16.01 9.97
N ALA A 71 29.54 16.50 11.12
CA ALA A 71 30.29 17.45 11.95
C ALA A 71 31.29 16.69 12.87
N PRO A 72 32.52 17.19 13.07
CA PRO A 72 33.52 16.56 13.94
C PRO A 72 33.06 16.37 15.39
N GLU A 73 32.07 17.18 15.79
CA GLU A 73 31.38 17.13 17.07
C GLU A 73 29.89 17.01 16.77
N ALA A 74 29.28 15.85 17.08
CA ALA A 74 27.84 15.71 16.99
C ALA A 74 27.19 16.64 18.02
N LEU A 75 26.77 17.82 17.57
CA LEU A 75 26.02 18.76 18.40
C LEU A 75 24.64 18.16 18.68
N LEU A 76 24.35 17.93 19.97
CA LEU A 76 22.99 17.65 20.41
C LEU A 76 22.12 18.85 20.05
N VAL A 77 21.01 18.61 19.34
CA VAL A 77 20.03 19.64 19.06
C VAL A 77 19.41 20.11 20.39
N PRO A 78 19.46 21.41 20.72
CA PRO A 78 18.86 21.91 21.95
C PRO A 78 17.36 21.60 22.01
N LEU A 79 16.90 21.07 23.15
CA LEU A 79 15.47 20.74 23.34
C LEU A 79 14.53 21.93 23.13
N ASP A 80 15.02 23.16 23.36
CA ASP A 80 14.24 24.38 23.17
C ASP A 80 13.96 24.67 21.69
N GLU A 81 14.84 24.24 20.79
CA GLU A 81 14.65 24.36 19.34
C GLU A 81 13.52 23.44 18.86
N VAL A 82 13.51 22.19 19.32
CA VAL A 82 12.45 21.22 19.00
C VAL A 82 11.09 21.68 19.57
N LYS A 83 11.06 22.25 20.79
CA LYS A 83 9.85 22.84 21.38
C LYS A 83 9.36 24.05 20.57
N SER A 84 10.28 24.89 20.09
CA SER A 84 9.96 26.04 19.24
C SER A 84 9.30 25.59 17.94
N LEU A 85 9.85 24.59 17.25
CA LEU A 85 9.26 23.98 16.04
C LEU A 85 7.85 23.45 16.28
N ALA A 86 7.64 22.71 17.37
CA ALA A 86 6.31 22.19 17.74
C ALA A 86 5.31 23.31 18.04
N THR A 87 5.76 24.39 18.69
CA THR A 87 4.92 25.56 18.99
C THR A 87 4.54 26.29 17.70
N GLN A 88 5.51 26.56 16.83
CA GLN A 88 5.28 27.20 15.53
C GLN A 88 4.34 26.39 14.63
N MET A 89 4.51 25.06 14.57
CA MET A 89 3.59 24.20 13.84
C MET A 89 2.17 24.26 14.42
N ARG A 90 2.02 24.18 15.75
CA ARG A 90 0.72 24.27 16.42
C ARG A 90 0.03 25.59 16.11
N GLU A 91 0.77 26.70 16.13
CA GLU A 91 0.24 28.02 15.78
C GLU A 91 -0.19 28.11 14.32
N ARG A 92 0.60 27.56 13.38
CA ARG A 92 0.24 27.50 11.95
C ARG A 92 -1.03 26.68 11.73
N VAL A 93 -1.09 25.47 12.28
CA VAL A 93 -2.28 24.60 12.20
C VAL A 93 -3.50 25.31 12.81
N SER A 94 -3.36 25.89 14.00
CA SER A 94 -4.47 26.61 14.66
C SER A 94 -4.96 27.79 13.84
N ARG A 95 -4.05 28.53 13.19
CA ARG A 95 -4.40 29.65 12.32
C ARG A 95 -5.18 29.19 11.10
N GLN A 96 -4.71 28.14 10.42
CA GLN A 96 -5.41 27.54 9.27
C GLN A 96 -6.81 27.06 9.66
N LEU A 97 -6.93 26.32 10.77
CA LEU A 97 -8.24 25.85 11.24
C LEU A 97 -9.22 27.01 11.52
N ARG A 98 -8.75 28.11 12.13
CA ARG A 98 -9.60 29.31 12.34
C ARG A 98 -10.00 29.99 11.04
N GLN A 99 -9.11 30.04 10.05
CA GLN A 99 -9.38 30.63 8.74
C GLN A 99 -10.42 29.82 7.96
N ASP A 100 -10.26 28.50 7.91
CA ASP A 100 -11.08 27.64 7.04
C ASP A 100 -12.40 27.19 7.68
N LEU A 101 -12.44 27.07 9.01
CA LEU A 101 -13.61 26.56 9.74
C LEU A 101 -14.30 27.61 10.62
N GLY A 102 -13.65 28.76 10.86
CA GLY A 102 -14.10 29.78 11.81
C GLY A 102 -13.80 29.41 13.28
N GLU A 103 -13.97 30.37 14.19
CA GLU A 103 -13.59 30.21 15.60
C GLU A 103 -14.40 29.16 16.39
N ARG A 104 -15.54 28.73 15.86
CA ARG A 104 -16.47 27.80 16.52
C ARG A 104 -16.33 26.34 16.07
N ALA A 105 -15.34 26.03 15.24
CA ALA A 105 -15.22 24.74 14.59
C ALA A 105 -15.04 23.53 15.52
N GLY A 106 -14.62 23.74 16.78
CA GLY A 106 -14.49 22.68 17.78
C GLY A 106 -13.39 21.64 17.48
N TRP A 107 -12.64 21.80 16.40
CA TRP A 107 -11.54 20.88 16.05
C TRP A 107 -10.30 21.23 16.87
N HIS A 108 -9.76 20.22 17.55
CA HIS A 108 -8.56 20.36 18.35
C HIS A 108 -7.35 19.85 17.57
N ALA A 109 -6.25 20.61 17.62
CA ALA A 109 -4.99 20.26 17.02
C ALA A 109 -3.98 19.79 18.07
N GLU A 110 -3.49 18.56 17.90
CA GLU A 110 -2.36 18.02 18.65
C GLU A 110 -1.10 18.08 17.78
N VAL A 111 0.04 18.42 18.38
CA VAL A 111 1.34 18.33 17.69
C VAL A 111 2.22 17.36 18.46
N ARG A 112 2.64 16.30 17.78
CA ARG A 112 3.48 15.22 18.30
C ARG A 112 4.89 15.30 17.71
N GLN A 113 5.83 14.62 18.34
CA GLN A 113 7.20 14.47 17.84
C GLN A 113 7.45 13.04 17.40
N GLY A 114 8.14 12.85 16.28
CA GLY A 114 8.52 11.52 15.78
C GLY A 114 8.52 11.45 14.25
N ILE A 115 8.66 10.23 13.72
CA ILE A 115 8.57 9.97 12.28
C ILE A 115 7.08 10.12 11.86
N PRO A 116 6.72 10.97 10.87
CA PRO A 116 5.33 11.32 10.58
C PRO A 116 4.44 10.10 10.30
N SER A 117 4.90 9.19 9.44
CA SER A 117 4.15 7.99 9.08
C SER A 117 3.89 7.07 10.29
N GLN A 118 4.89 6.82 11.12
CA GLN A 118 4.74 5.99 12.33
C GLN A 118 3.86 6.67 13.38
N THR A 119 4.08 7.97 13.63
CA THR A 119 3.33 8.74 14.63
C THR A 119 1.86 8.86 14.23
N LEU A 120 1.55 9.14 12.96
CA LEU A 120 0.17 9.23 12.47
C LEU A 120 -0.53 7.87 12.53
N ALA A 121 0.13 6.78 12.08
CA ALA A 121 -0.44 5.44 12.15
C ALA A 121 -0.63 4.98 13.62
N GLY A 122 0.33 5.27 14.50
CA GLY A 122 0.22 5.01 15.94
C GLY A 122 -0.95 5.78 16.56
N THR A 123 -1.05 7.08 16.29
CA THR A 123 -2.15 7.92 16.79
C THR A 123 -3.51 7.43 16.26
N ALA A 124 -3.59 7.03 15.00
CA ALA A 124 -4.82 6.45 14.44
C ALA A 124 -5.25 5.18 15.20
N ARG A 125 -4.31 4.32 15.60
CA ARG A 125 -4.63 3.14 16.44
C ARG A 125 -5.03 3.52 17.85
N GLU A 126 -4.27 4.41 18.50
CA GLU A 126 -4.53 4.88 19.86
C GLU A 126 -5.93 5.50 20.00
N ARG A 127 -6.40 6.18 18.95
CA ARG A 127 -7.69 6.87 18.90
C ARG A 127 -8.81 6.03 18.27
N ASP A 128 -8.49 4.81 17.85
CA ASP A 128 -9.38 3.96 17.04
C ASP A 128 -9.98 4.70 15.83
N ALA A 129 -9.16 5.54 15.19
CA ALA A 129 -9.59 6.41 14.10
C ALA A 129 -10.23 5.60 12.97
N SER A 130 -11.32 6.13 12.41
CA SER A 130 -12.06 5.48 11.33
C SER A 130 -11.37 5.65 9.97
N MET A 131 -10.52 6.66 9.84
CA MET A 131 -9.79 7.00 8.62
C MET A 131 -8.64 7.98 8.94
N ILE A 132 -7.60 7.97 8.10
CA ILE A 132 -6.57 9.00 8.05
C ILE A 132 -6.75 9.82 6.76
N VAL A 133 -6.69 11.14 6.87
CA VAL A 133 -6.72 12.07 5.73
C VAL A 133 -5.44 12.88 5.70
N THR A 134 -4.85 13.03 4.51
CA THR A 134 -3.61 13.78 4.27
C THR A 134 -3.69 14.52 2.94
N GLY A 135 -2.83 15.52 2.73
CA GLY A 135 -2.67 16.16 1.42
C GLY A 135 -1.89 15.29 0.44
N LEU A 136 -2.19 15.42 -0.85
CA LEU A 136 -1.45 14.83 -1.95
C LEU A 136 -0.76 15.94 -2.75
N SER A 137 0.57 16.01 -2.67
CA SER A 137 1.36 17.01 -3.40
C SER A 137 1.64 16.56 -4.84
N PRO A 138 1.28 17.34 -5.88
CA PRO A 138 1.50 16.97 -7.29
C PRO A 138 2.94 17.22 -7.79
N HIS A 139 3.86 17.74 -6.96
CA HIS A 139 5.21 18.17 -7.38
C HIS A 139 6.32 17.43 -6.61
N PRO A 140 6.62 16.16 -6.98
CA PRO A 140 7.59 15.31 -6.29
C PRO A 140 9.07 15.78 -6.38
N VAL A 141 9.36 16.86 -7.12
CA VAL A 141 10.75 17.36 -7.28
C VAL A 141 11.16 18.33 -6.16
N VAL A 142 10.21 19.08 -5.59
CA VAL A 142 10.51 20.02 -4.50
C VAL A 142 10.55 19.29 -3.15
N ASP A 143 9.78 18.22 -2.99
CA ASP A 143 9.72 17.42 -1.75
C ASP A 143 10.85 16.39 -1.60
N ARG A 144 11.52 15.96 -2.70
CA ARG A 144 12.69 15.07 -2.62
C ARG A 144 13.87 15.67 -1.86
N VAL A 145 13.91 17.00 -1.73
CA VAL A 145 14.94 17.73 -1.00
C VAL A 145 14.56 17.93 0.48
N PHE A 146 13.28 17.76 0.84
CA PHE A 146 12.74 18.02 2.19
C PHE A 146 12.09 16.81 2.85
N GLY A 147 12.23 15.62 2.24
CA GLY A 147 11.96 14.33 2.84
C GLY A 147 10.65 14.24 3.60
N ASN A 148 9.50 14.21 2.92
CA ASN A 148 8.31 13.56 3.47
C ASN A 148 7.20 13.33 2.42
N GLU A 149 7.26 12.20 1.72
CA GLU A 149 6.12 11.66 0.97
C GLU A 149 5.14 10.97 1.96
N ILE A 150 4.58 11.69 2.94
CA ILE A 150 3.79 11.12 4.05
C ILE A 150 2.74 10.10 3.56
N PRO A 151 1.93 10.35 2.52
CA PRO A 151 0.96 9.37 2.04
C PRO A 151 1.63 8.07 1.56
N VAL A 152 2.78 8.16 0.90
CA VAL A 152 3.56 7.01 0.40
C VAL A 152 4.14 6.21 1.56
N GLU A 153 4.71 6.89 2.55
CA GLU A 153 5.27 6.22 3.72
C GLU A 153 4.20 5.54 4.57
N LEU A 154 3.06 6.20 4.74
CA LEU A 154 1.90 5.63 5.43
C LEU A 154 1.47 4.30 4.80
N THR A 155 1.60 4.12 3.49
CA THR A 155 1.27 2.84 2.84
C THR A 155 2.03 1.64 3.39
N ARG A 156 3.14 1.85 4.15
CA ARG A 156 3.90 0.76 4.78
C ARG A 156 3.37 0.37 6.16
N VAL A 157 2.66 1.25 6.85
CA VAL A 157 2.38 1.09 8.29
C VAL A 157 0.91 1.26 8.68
N ILE A 158 0.06 1.76 7.78
CA ILE A 158 -1.37 1.95 8.07
C ILE A 158 -2.17 0.65 8.02
N ASP A 159 -3.20 0.59 8.85
CA ASP A 159 -4.26 -0.43 8.89
C ASP A 159 -5.67 0.20 8.84
N ARG A 160 -5.76 1.54 8.70
CA ARG A 160 -7.00 2.29 8.50
C ARG A 160 -7.07 2.88 7.08
N PRO A 161 -8.28 3.09 6.51
CA PRO A 161 -8.44 3.78 5.23
C PRO A 161 -7.66 5.10 5.20
N LEU A 162 -6.88 5.30 4.14
CA LEU A 162 -6.08 6.52 3.92
C LEU A 162 -6.61 7.27 2.71
N LEU A 163 -7.08 8.49 2.92
CA LEU A 163 -7.43 9.41 1.84
C LEU A 163 -6.31 10.44 1.65
N ALA A 164 -5.58 10.33 0.53
CA ALA A 164 -4.63 11.33 0.07
C ALA A 164 -5.33 12.29 -0.89
N VAL A 165 -5.46 13.56 -0.49
CA VAL A 165 -6.34 14.53 -1.13
C VAL A 165 -5.57 15.46 -2.05
N ALA A 166 -5.88 15.41 -3.35
CA ALA A 166 -5.30 16.30 -4.35
C ALA A 166 -5.86 17.74 -4.24
N PRO A 167 -5.13 18.75 -4.75
CA PRO A 167 -5.60 20.14 -4.79
C PRO A 167 -6.92 20.36 -5.54
N THR A 168 -7.30 19.44 -6.42
CA THR A 168 -8.53 19.49 -7.20
C THR A 168 -9.78 19.08 -6.40
N TRP A 169 -9.66 18.74 -5.12
CA TRP A 169 -10.81 18.35 -4.30
C TRP A 169 -11.69 19.55 -3.91
N GLU A 170 -12.85 19.65 -4.54
CA GLU A 170 -13.83 20.70 -4.25
C GLU A 170 -15.07 20.16 -3.51
N ARG A 171 -15.49 18.94 -3.86
CA ARG A 171 -16.72 18.28 -3.38
C ARG A 171 -16.50 16.79 -3.24
N LEU A 172 -17.46 16.11 -2.61
CA LEU A 172 -17.53 14.65 -2.62
C LEU A 172 -17.55 14.12 -4.06
N PRO A 173 -16.88 12.97 -4.32
CA PRO A 173 -16.67 12.45 -5.65
C PRO A 173 -17.97 11.94 -6.28
N ARG A 174 -18.17 12.26 -7.57
CA ARG A 174 -19.27 11.80 -8.43
C ARG A 174 -18.80 10.78 -9.47
N THR A 175 -17.52 10.85 -9.85
CA THR A 175 -16.88 9.90 -10.75
C THR A 175 -15.71 9.24 -10.04
N ILE A 176 -15.80 7.93 -9.84
CA ILE A 176 -14.82 7.15 -9.07
C ILE A 176 -14.18 6.11 -9.99
N VAL A 177 -12.87 5.97 -9.93
CA VAL A 177 -12.13 4.85 -10.53
C VAL A 177 -11.71 3.91 -9.42
N VAL A 178 -12.17 2.66 -9.44
CA VAL A 178 -11.77 1.62 -8.48
C VAL A 178 -10.86 0.63 -9.20
N THR A 179 -9.67 0.43 -8.66
CA THR A 179 -8.71 -0.55 -9.19
C THR A 179 -9.13 -1.96 -8.77
N VAL A 180 -9.01 -2.91 -9.68
CA VAL A 180 -9.38 -4.30 -9.42
C VAL A 180 -8.31 -5.28 -9.91
N ASP A 181 -7.94 -6.23 -9.05
CA ASP A 181 -6.91 -7.25 -9.26
C ASP A 181 -7.49 -8.68 -9.28
N MET A 182 -8.81 -8.81 -9.45
CA MET A 182 -9.58 -10.07 -9.38
C MET A 182 -9.47 -10.83 -8.05
N SER A 183 -8.85 -10.25 -7.01
CA SER A 183 -8.83 -10.85 -5.68
C SER A 183 -10.14 -10.61 -4.92
N GLY A 184 -10.41 -11.43 -3.90
CA GLY A 184 -11.52 -11.17 -2.96
C GLY A 184 -11.37 -9.86 -2.17
N THR A 185 -10.17 -9.26 -2.16
CA THR A 185 -9.92 -7.93 -1.59
C THR A 185 -10.54 -6.84 -2.45
N SER A 186 -10.42 -6.94 -3.78
CA SER A 186 -11.02 -6.00 -4.72
C SER A 186 -12.54 -5.85 -4.54
N GLU A 187 -13.27 -6.93 -4.26
CA GLU A 187 -14.72 -6.87 -3.99
C GLU A 187 -15.09 -6.06 -2.73
N ARG A 188 -14.23 -6.10 -1.69
CA ARG A 188 -14.43 -5.29 -0.48
C ARG A 188 -14.16 -3.82 -0.76
N VAL A 189 -13.10 -3.52 -1.52
CA VAL A 189 -12.72 -2.15 -1.90
C VAL A 189 -13.84 -1.49 -2.71
N VAL A 190 -14.40 -2.22 -3.67
CA VAL A 190 -15.53 -1.76 -4.51
C VAL A 190 -16.76 -1.42 -3.66
N ARG A 191 -17.16 -2.33 -2.74
CA ARG A 191 -18.28 -2.10 -1.83
C ARG A 191 -18.03 -0.94 -0.87
N PHE A 192 -16.82 -0.86 -0.33
CA PHE A 192 -16.41 0.23 0.56
C PHE A 192 -16.50 1.59 -0.14
N ALA A 193 -15.98 1.70 -1.38
CA ALA A 193 -16.04 2.92 -2.17
C ALA A 193 -17.49 3.38 -2.41
N ALA A 194 -18.37 2.45 -2.83
CA ALA A 194 -19.76 2.77 -3.10
C ALA A 194 -20.55 3.15 -1.83
N ALA A 195 -20.27 2.49 -0.71
CA ALA A 195 -20.88 2.83 0.58
C ALA A 195 -20.37 4.17 1.12
N LEU A 196 -19.09 4.49 0.89
CA LEU A 196 -18.47 5.73 1.37
C LEU A 196 -18.93 6.94 0.53
N PHE A 197 -19.22 6.72 -0.75
CA PHE A 197 -19.64 7.75 -1.70
C PHE A 197 -20.92 7.36 -2.44
N PRO A 198 -22.09 7.30 -1.75
CA PRO A 198 -23.35 6.95 -2.39
C PRO A 198 -23.84 8.00 -3.41
N GLU A 199 -23.29 9.21 -3.37
CA GLU A 199 -23.51 10.30 -4.33
C GLU A 199 -22.82 10.05 -5.69
N ALA A 200 -21.97 9.01 -5.78
CA ALA A 200 -21.26 8.66 -6.98
C ALA A 200 -22.24 8.34 -8.11
N THR A 201 -22.19 9.13 -9.17
CA THR A 201 -23.01 8.91 -10.38
C THR A 201 -22.41 7.85 -11.29
N THR A 202 -21.08 7.71 -11.30
CA THR A 202 -20.36 6.75 -12.13
C THR A 202 -19.21 6.13 -11.33
N ILE A 203 -19.12 4.80 -11.36
CA ILE A 203 -18.03 4.03 -10.79
C ILE A 203 -17.43 3.18 -11.92
N PHE A 204 -16.17 3.43 -12.23
CA PHE A 204 -15.38 2.63 -13.16
C PHE A 204 -14.63 1.55 -12.39
N LEU A 205 -14.89 0.28 -12.68
CA LEU A 205 -14.09 -0.85 -12.23
C LEU A 205 -12.98 -1.07 -13.26
N VAL A 206 -11.75 -0.71 -12.91
CA VAL A 206 -10.63 -0.69 -13.84
C VAL A 206 -9.62 -1.78 -13.50
N HIS A 207 -9.46 -2.70 -14.44
CA HIS A 207 -8.43 -3.73 -14.39
C HIS A 207 -7.31 -3.38 -15.39
N VAL A 208 -6.05 -3.52 -14.99
CA VAL A 208 -4.91 -3.37 -15.91
C VAL A 208 -4.22 -4.71 -16.06
N MET A 209 -4.30 -5.27 -17.26
CA MET A 209 -3.54 -6.45 -17.61
C MET A 209 -2.07 -6.07 -17.75
N PRO A 210 -1.15 -6.75 -17.04
CA PRO A 210 0.27 -6.58 -17.28
C PRO A 210 0.61 -6.96 -18.73
N ARG A 211 1.71 -6.41 -19.25
CA ARG A 211 2.24 -6.85 -20.56
C ARG A 211 2.80 -8.27 -20.40
N VAL A 212 1.97 -9.25 -20.69
CA VAL A 212 2.35 -10.66 -20.93
C VAL A 212 3.35 -10.73 -22.08
N SER A 213 4.32 -11.63 -21.97
CA SER A 213 5.32 -11.90 -23.02
C SER A 213 4.66 -12.41 -24.30
N GLU A 214 5.34 -12.29 -25.45
CA GLU A 214 4.83 -12.77 -26.74
C GLU A 214 4.53 -14.28 -26.71
N ILE A 215 5.25 -15.05 -25.88
CA ILE A 215 5.11 -16.49 -25.72
C ILE A 215 3.79 -16.87 -25.00
N GLU A 216 3.35 -16.06 -24.03
CA GLU A 216 2.08 -16.28 -23.30
C GLU A 216 0.86 -15.93 -24.15
N ARG A 217 0.99 -15.03 -25.13
CA ARG A 217 -0.07 -14.73 -26.11
C ARG A 217 -0.34 -15.88 -27.09
N ASP A 218 0.66 -16.71 -27.35
CA ASP A 218 0.59 -17.82 -28.30
C ASP A 218 0.00 -19.11 -27.69
N LEU A 219 -0.30 -19.13 -26.38
CA LEU A 219 -0.99 -20.25 -25.73
C LEU A 219 -2.47 -20.33 -26.16
N PRO A 220 -2.93 -21.44 -26.75
CA PRO A 220 -4.31 -21.56 -27.23
C PRO A 220 -5.33 -21.38 -26.11
N GLY A 221 -6.16 -20.33 -26.19
CA GLY A 221 -7.31 -20.13 -25.30
C GLY A 221 -7.02 -19.43 -23.97
N TRP A 222 -5.79 -18.96 -23.74
CA TRP A 222 -5.45 -18.16 -22.56
C TRP A 222 -6.28 -16.88 -22.48
N GLU A 223 -6.22 -16.05 -23.52
CA GLU A 223 -6.90 -14.76 -23.56
C GLU A 223 -8.42 -14.91 -23.39
N ALA A 224 -9.02 -15.91 -24.04
CA ALA A 224 -10.44 -16.22 -23.88
C ALA A 224 -10.80 -16.71 -22.46
N THR A 225 -9.90 -17.40 -21.77
CA THR A 225 -10.13 -17.84 -20.38
C THR A 225 -9.99 -16.68 -19.41
N TYR A 226 -8.94 -15.88 -19.57
CA TYR A 226 -8.71 -14.67 -18.80
C TYR A 226 -9.87 -13.67 -18.92
N GLU A 227 -10.34 -13.40 -20.15
CA GLU A 227 -11.46 -12.50 -20.39
C GLU A 227 -12.76 -13.02 -19.76
N ARG A 228 -13.00 -14.33 -19.79
CA ARG A 228 -14.17 -14.95 -19.12
C ARG A 228 -14.09 -14.82 -17.61
N GLU A 229 -12.94 -15.09 -17.01
CA GLU A 229 -12.75 -14.98 -15.56
C GLU A 229 -12.87 -13.53 -15.09
N LEU A 230 -12.29 -12.60 -15.84
CA LEU A 230 -12.39 -11.17 -15.57
C LEU A 230 -13.83 -10.66 -15.71
N ALA A 231 -14.56 -11.08 -16.75
CA ALA A 231 -15.97 -10.76 -16.91
C ALA A 231 -16.80 -11.28 -15.73
N ALA A 232 -16.60 -12.53 -15.33
CA ALA A 232 -17.29 -13.11 -14.18
C ALA A 232 -16.96 -12.37 -12.86
N ALA A 233 -15.71 -11.91 -12.69
CA ALA A 233 -15.32 -11.10 -11.54
C ALA A 233 -16.01 -9.74 -11.53
N PHE A 234 -16.08 -9.09 -12.68
CA PHE A 234 -16.80 -7.83 -12.83
C PHE A 234 -18.31 -7.97 -12.55
N ASP A 235 -18.94 -9.04 -13.01
CA ASP A 235 -20.36 -9.28 -12.78
C ASP A 235 -20.66 -9.48 -11.29
N ARG A 236 -19.84 -10.28 -10.58
CA ARG A 236 -19.96 -10.42 -9.12
C ARG A 236 -19.82 -9.07 -8.38
N MET A 237 -18.86 -8.25 -8.80
CA MET A 237 -18.66 -6.92 -8.21
C MET A 237 -19.83 -5.98 -8.49
N ARG A 238 -20.42 -6.03 -9.68
CA ARG A 238 -21.61 -5.24 -10.05
C ARG A 238 -22.84 -5.65 -9.25
N GLU A 239 -23.09 -6.94 -9.11
CA GLU A 239 -24.24 -7.48 -8.37
C GLU A 239 -24.23 -7.07 -6.89
N GLY A 240 -23.03 -6.89 -6.31
CA GLY A 240 -22.86 -6.45 -4.92
C GLY A 240 -23.02 -4.94 -4.68
N LEU A 241 -23.30 -4.14 -5.72
CA LEU A 241 -23.36 -2.68 -5.62
C LEU A 241 -24.81 -2.14 -5.64
N PRO A 242 -25.08 -1.01 -4.96
CA PRO A 242 -26.39 -0.39 -4.96
C PRO A 242 -26.74 0.17 -6.36
N ALA A 243 -28.01 0.09 -6.74
CA ALA A 243 -28.50 0.46 -8.08
C ALA A 243 -28.43 1.96 -8.45
N GLY A 244 -27.86 2.81 -7.59
CA GLY A 244 -27.85 4.27 -7.76
C GLY A 244 -26.74 4.83 -8.67
N ALA A 245 -25.66 4.06 -8.90
CA ALA A 245 -24.51 4.49 -9.69
C ALA A 245 -24.41 3.73 -11.02
N LYS A 246 -23.98 4.41 -12.09
CA LYS A 246 -23.60 3.74 -13.34
C LYS A 246 -22.29 2.98 -13.14
N ILE A 247 -22.31 1.65 -13.24
CA ILE A 247 -21.12 0.81 -13.09
C ILE A 247 -20.55 0.43 -14.46
N GLU A 248 -19.39 0.98 -14.78
CA GLU A 248 -18.65 0.68 -16.01
C GLU A 248 -17.42 -0.17 -15.72
N THR A 249 -17.09 -1.12 -16.60
CA THR A 249 -15.92 -1.99 -16.44
C THR A 249 -14.94 -1.69 -17.56
N VAL A 250 -13.68 -1.51 -17.20
CA VAL A 250 -12.63 -1.11 -18.14
C VAL A 250 -11.43 -2.03 -17.96
N THR A 251 -10.98 -2.60 -19.07
CA THR A 251 -9.75 -3.40 -19.12
C THR A 251 -8.71 -2.63 -19.91
N LEU A 252 -7.60 -2.30 -19.27
CA LEU A 252 -6.45 -1.63 -19.87
C LEU A 252 -5.27 -2.60 -19.98
N ARG A 253 -4.25 -2.24 -20.75
CA ARG A 253 -3.03 -3.05 -20.91
C ARG A 253 -1.81 -2.18 -20.77
N GLY A 254 -0.91 -2.51 -19.83
CA GLY A 254 0.31 -1.74 -19.65
C GLY A 254 0.80 -1.68 -18.21
N ALA A 255 1.49 -0.58 -17.90
CA ALA A 255 1.99 -0.33 -16.56
C ALA A 255 0.86 0.18 -15.66
N VAL A 256 0.43 -0.64 -14.70
CA VAL A 256 -0.74 -0.46 -13.83
C VAL A 256 -0.98 1.00 -13.40
N ALA A 257 -0.04 1.60 -12.67
CA ALA A 257 -0.22 2.95 -12.14
C ALA A 257 -0.33 4.03 -13.24
N LYS A 258 0.39 3.87 -14.36
CA LYS A 258 0.32 4.79 -15.50
C LYS A 258 -1.04 4.69 -16.18
N GLU A 259 -1.48 3.47 -16.51
CA GLU A 259 -2.76 3.25 -17.19
C GLU A 259 -3.94 3.73 -16.32
N ILE A 260 -3.92 3.48 -15.02
CA ILE A 260 -4.97 3.94 -14.09
C ILE A 260 -4.99 5.47 -14.02
N THR A 261 -3.84 6.13 -13.88
CA THR A 261 -3.78 7.59 -13.77
C THR A 261 -4.13 8.29 -15.08
N ASP A 262 -3.74 7.72 -16.22
CA ASP A 262 -4.13 8.20 -17.55
C ASP A 262 -5.65 8.05 -17.75
N PHE A 263 -6.20 6.89 -17.41
CA PHE A 263 -7.63 6.65 -17.49
C PHE A 263 -8.42 7.56 -16.55
N ALA A 264 -7.97 7.75 -15.31
CA ALA A 264 -8.60 8.66 -14.35
C ALA A 264 -8.65 10.09 -14.89
N ARG A 265 -7.59 10.56 -15.56
CA ARG A 265 -7.58 11.86 -16.24
C ARG A 265 -8.55 11.90 -17.41
N TYR A 266 -8.56 10.88 -18.26
CA TYR A 266 -9.48 10.77 -19.40
C TYR A 266 -10.95 10.78 -18.95
N ALA A 267 -11.28 9.98 -17.93
CA ALA A 267 -12.62 9.87 -17.36
C ALA A 267 -13.01 11.07 -16.48
N LYS A 268 -12.08 12.01 -16.24
CA LYS A 268 -12.24 13.14 -15.29
C LYS A 268 -12.72 12.64 -13.92
N ALA A 269 -12.06 11.60 -13.43
CA ALA A 269 -12.36 11.02 -12.14
C ALA A 269 -12.06 12.03 -11.01
N ASP A 270 -12.96 12.09 -10.04
CA ASP A 270 -12.79 12.89 -8.82
C ASP A 270 -11.93 12.13 -7.78
N LEU A 271 -11.91 10.79 -7.86
CA LEU A 271 -11.22 9.92 -6.92
C LEU A 271 -10.76 8.61 -7.58
N ILE A 272 -9.53 8.19 -7.27
CA ILE A 272 -9.05 6.82 -7.49
C ILE A 272 -9.15 6.06 -6.16
N VAL A 273 -9.71 4.85 -6.17
CA VAL A 273 -9.78 3.96 -5.02
C VAL A 273 -8.99 2.71 -5.33
N SER A 274 -8.11 2.30 -4.41
CA SER A 274 -7.32 1.08 -4.56
C SER A 274 -7.30 0.31 -3.25
N GLY A 275 -7.28 -1.02 -3.36
CA GLY A 275 -6.91 -1.87 -2.25
C GLY A 275 -5.48 -1.56 -1.80
N LEU A 276 -5.26 -1.65 -0.49
CA LEU A 276 -3.96 -1.65 0.13
C LEU A 276 -3.79 -2.99 0.86
N HIS A 277 -2.98 -3.85 0.30
CA HIS A 277 -2.62 -5.09 0.96
C HIS A 277 -1.74 -4.74 2.17
N THR A 278 -2.25 -4.94 3.38
CA THR A 278 -1.61 -4.57 4.66
C THR A 278 -0.97 -5.78 5.35
N HIS A 279 -1.47 -6.97 5.07
CA HIS A 279 -1.02 -8.22 5.68
C HIS A 279 -0.29 -9.08 4.64
N GLY A 280 1.00 -9.25 4.88
CA GLY A 280 1.95 -9.80 3.92
C GLY A 280 2.87 -8.70 3.43
N LEU A 281 3.92 -8.42 4.22
CA LEU A 281 5.08 -7.63 3.83
C LEU A 281 5.57 -8.02 2.42
N LEU A 282 5.37 -9.29 2.06
CA LEU A 282 5.77 -9.91 0.80
C LEU A 282 4.77 -9.70 -0.34
N TYR A 283 3.46 -9.68 -0.08
CA TYR A 283 2.46 -9.33 -1.11
C TYR A 283 2.62 -7.90 -1.63
N ARG A 284 3.02 -6.98 -0.73
CA ARG A 284 3.36 -5.59 -1.07
C ARG A 284 4.58 -5.47 -1.99
N LEU A 285 5.52 -6.41 -1.88
CA LEU A 285 6.75 -6.46 -2.67
C LEU A 285 6.49 -7.11 -4.05
N PHE A 286 5.72 -8.21 -4.11
CA PHE A 286 5.44 -8.94 -5.37
C PHE A 286 4.83 -8.12 -6.51
N PHE A 287 3.96 -7.15 -6.22
CA PHE A 287 3.27 -6.36 -7.24
C PHE A 287 3.87 -4.97 -7.47
N GLY A 288 5.05 -4.71 -6.91
CA GLY A 288 5.73 -3.41 -6.99
C GLY A 288 4.81 -2.28 -6.57
N ASN A 289 4.54 -2.16 -5.27
CA ASN A 289 3.61 -1.23 -4.60
C ASN A 289 2.82 -0.29 -5.55
N VAL A 290 1.77 -0.85 -6.17
CA VAL A 290 0.84 -0.10 -7.03
C VAL A 290 0.32 1.14 -6.30
N ALA A 291 0.04 1.05 -5.00
CA ALA A 291 -0.41 2.18 -4.19
C ALA A 291 0.65 3.30 -4.13
N THR A 292 1.93 2.99 -3.88
CA THR A 292 3.02 3.98 -3.94
C THR A 292 3.15 4.60 -5.34
N LYS A 293 3.13 3.78 -6.39
CA LYS A 293 3.24 4.28 -7.76
C LYS A 293 2.03 5.16 -8.14
N LEU A 294 0.83 4.81 -7.70
CA LEU A 294 -0.38 5.62 -7.85
C LEU A 294 -0.23 6.95 -7.11
N LEU A 295 0.13 6.94 -5.83
CA LEU A 295 0.32 8.17 -5.05
C LEU A 295 1.36 9.11 -5.67
N ARG A 296 2.46 8.57 -6.21
CA ARG A 296 3.50 9.38 -6.87
C ARG A 296 3.08 9.94 -8.23
N ALA A 297 2.18 9.28 -8.95
CA ALA A 297 1.76 9.65 -10.30
C ALA A 297 0.42 10.39 -10.35
N ALA A 298 -0.41 10.26 -9.31
CA ALA A 298 -1.77 10.77 -9.30
C ALA A 298 -1.80 12.29 -9.16
N THR A 299 -2.63 12.90 -9.99
CA THR A 299 -3.06 14.31 -9.87
C THR A 299 -4.49 14.42 -9.31
N THR A 300 -5.15 13.28 -9.16
CA THR A 300 -6.48 13.08 -8.57
C THR A 300 -6.30 12.52 -7.16
N SER A 301 -7.22 12.80 -6.25
CA SER A 301 -7.21 12.19 -4.91
C SER A 301 -7.18 10.67 -4.99
N VAL A 302 -6.54 10.03 -4.01
CA VAL A 302 -6.40 8.57 -3.91
C VAL A 302 -6.88 8.10 -2.55
N LEU A 303 -7.85 7.18 -2.54
CA LEU A 303 -8.28 6.46 -1.36
C LEU A 303 -7.67 5.05 -1.37
N LEU A 304 -6.87 4.76 -0.36
CA LEU A 304 -6.32 3.45 -0.11
C LEU A 304 -7.13 2.77 0.98
N VAL A 305 -7.64 1.58 0.67
CA VAL A 305 -8.46 0.78 1.59
C VAL A 305 -7.64 -0.42 2.04
N PRO A 306 -7.15 -0.44 3.30
CA PRO A 306 -6.52 -1.62 3.88
C PRO A 306 -7.35 -2.87 3.72
N GLU A 307 -6.67 -3.99 3.54
CA GLU A 307 -7.25 -5.28 3.88
C GLU A 307 -7.56 -5.26 5.39
N GLY A 308 -8.85 -5.32 5.74
CA GLY A 308 -9.26 -5.70 7.09
C GLY A 308 -8.79 -7.13 7.42
N GLU A 309 -9.08 -7.59 8.65
CA GLU A 309 -8.71 -8.94 9.13
C GLU A 309 -8.80 -10.00 8.02
N PRO A 310 -7.80 -10.89 7.92
CA PRO A 310 -7.66 -11.81 6.80
C PRO A 310 -8.96 -12.57 6.59
N PRO A 311 -9.35 -12.86 5.34
CA PRO A 311 -10.55 -13.66 5.08
C PRO A 311 -10.46 -14.95 5.88
N SER A 312 -11.45 -15.21 6.74
CA SER A 312 -11.55 -16.35 7.65
C SER A 312 -11.69 -17.71 6.95
N SER A 313 -11.38 -17.80 5.65
CA SER A 313 -11.37 -19.04 4.89
C SER A 313 -9.93 -19.51 4.63
N PRO A 314 -9.46 -20.58 5.29
CA PRO A 314 -8.11 -21.14 5.10
C PRO A 314 -7.89 -21.82 3.73
N LEU A 315 -8.84 -21.70 2.79
CA LEU A 315 -8.81 -22.36 1.48
C LEU A 315 -8.26 -21.47 0.34
N HIS A 316 -8.03 -20.17 0.57
CA HIS A 316 -7.57 -19.24 -0.47
C HIS A 316 -6.35 -18.39 -0.07
N GLN A 317 -5.76 -18.62 1.10
CA GLN A 317 -4.57 -17.87 1.53
C GLN A 317 -3.30 -18.57 1.06
N PRO A 318 -2.32 -17.84 0.47
CA PRO A 318 -0.99 -18.37 0.36
C PRO A 318 -0.44 -18.67 1.76
N ARG A 319 0.10 -19.87 1.96
CA ARG A 319 0.67 -20.28 3.25
C ARG A 319 2.15 -19.93 3.28
N THR A 320 2.55 -19.19 4.30
CA THR A 320 3.95 -18.90 4.59
C THR A 320 4.48 -19.91 5.61
N ILE A 321 5.60 -20.54 5.30
CA ILE A 321 6.29 -21.48 6.17
C ILE A 321 7.70 -20.93 6.44
N THR A 322 7.94 -20.50 7.67
CA THR A 322 9.29 -20.17 8.14
C THR A 322 10.08 -21.45 8.34
N LEU A 323 11.22 -21.58 7.66
CA LEU A 323 12.07 -22.75 7.75
C LEU A 323 12.90 -22.69 9.05
N PRO A 324 12.91 -23.77 9.87
CA PRO A 324 13.83 -23.87 10.99
C PRO A 324 15.27 -23.80 10.49
N ARG A 325 16.11 -23.02 11.16
CA ARG A 325 17.51 -22.80 10.75
C ARG A 325 18.31 -24.10 10.59
N ALA A 326 18.05 -25.07 11.45
CA ALA A 326 18.68 -26.39 11.39
C ALA A 326 18.42 -27.14 10.06
N ASP A 327 17.32 -26.81 9.37
CA ASP A 327 16.87 -27.51 8.17
C ASP A 327 17.20 -26.76 6.87
N TRP A 328 17.77 -25.55 6.94
CA TRP A 328 17.93 -24.67 5.77
C TRP A 328 18.65 -25.34 4.60
N THR A 329 19.78 -26.02 4.83
CA THR A 329 20.53 -26.70 3.76
C THR A 329 19.68 -27.77 3.07
N ALA A 330 18.95 -28.58 3.82
CA ALA A 330 18.10 -29.63 3.25
C ALA A 330 16.90 -29.03 2.51
N ARG A 331 16.21 -28.07 3.14
CA ARG A 331 14.97 -27.49 2.62
C ARG A 331 15.19 -26.60 1.40
N LEU A 332 16.31 -25.85 1.35
CA LEU A 332 16.67 -25.05 0.17
C LEU A 332 17.11 -25.92 -1.02
N ARG A 333 17.75 -27.07 -0.77
CA ARG A 333 18.02 -28.05 -1.83
C ARG A 333 16.74 -28.64 -2.40
N GLU A 334 15.80 -29.04 -1.54
CA GLU A 334 14.50 -29.52 -1.99
C GLU A 334 13.72 -28.43 -2.76
N PHE A 335 13.72 -27.20 -2.24
CA PHE A 335 13.12 -26.06 -2.92
C PHE A 335 13.76 -25.80 -4.30
N SER A 336 15.09 -25.89 -4.39
CA SER A 336 15.81 -25.78 -5.67
C SER A 336 15.38 -26.82 -6.67
N LEU A 337 15.27 -28.09 -6.24
CA LEU A 337 14.88 -29.20 -7.10
C LEU A 337 13.44 -29.05 -7.57
N ARG A 338 12.50 -28.68 -6.69
CA ARG A 338 11.08 -28.50 -7.03
C ARG A 338 10.84 -27.37 -8.02
N ASN A 339 11.66 -26.33 -7.97
CA ASN A 339 11.39 -25.09 -8.69
C ASN A 339 12.35 -24.81 -9.85
N ARG A 340 13.25 -25.74 -10.15
CA ARG A 340 14.26 -25.58 -11.20
C ARG A 340 13.63 -25.23 -12.54
N ALA A 341 14.28 -24.33 -13.28
CA ALA A 341 13.88 -23.81 -14.58
C ALA A 341 12.59 -22.97 -14.61
N ARG A 342 11.83 -22.88 -13.51
CA ARG A 342 10.68 -21.98 -13.41
C ARG A 342 11.13 -20.54 -13.62
N ARG A 343 10.35 -19.76 -14.37
CA ARG A 343 10.64 -18.34 -14.60
C ARG A 343 10.44 -17.58 -13.29
N ALA A 344 11.43 -16.75 -12.94
CA ALA A 344 11.46 -16.06 -11.67
C ALA A 344 11.96 -14.62 -11.77
N ALA A 345 11.60 -13.82 -10.77
CA ALA A 345 12.14 -12.51 -10.53
C ALA A 345 12.82 -12.47 -9.15
N LEU A 346 13.91 -11.71 -9.03
CA LEU A 346 14.60 -11.43 -7.78
C LEU A 346 14.55 -9.93 -7.50
N GLU A 347 13.97 -9.60 -6.36
CA GLU A 347 13.91 -8.24 -5.81
C GLU A 347 14.72 -8.17 -4.52
N ILE A 348 15.49 -7.08 -4.36
CA ILE A 348 16.24 -6.76 -3.14
C ILE A 348 15.61 -5.51 -2.54
N ASP A 349 15.24 -5.56 -1.26
CA ASP A 349 14.64 -4.44 -0.53
C ASP A 349 15.49 -4.14 0.72
N GLU A 350 16.14 -2.97 0.69
CA GLU A 350 17.01 -2.47 1.75
C GLU A 350 16.72 -0.98 1.99
N PRO A 351 16.84 -0.46 3.23
CA PRO A 351 16.55 0.93 3.55
C PRO A 351 17.30 1.96 2.70
N ALA A 352 18.53 1.65 2.28
CA ALA A 352 19.38 2.57 1.52
C ALA A 352 18.99 2.71 0.04
N ILE A 353 18.42 1.66 -0.57
CA ILE A 353 18.13 1.60 -2.02
C ILE A 353 16.64 1.39 -2.33
N GLY A 354 15.85 0.99 -1.34
CA GLY A 354 14.48 0.52 -1.50
C GLY A 354 14.38 -0.78 -2.31
N ALA A 355 13.15 -1.20 -2.59
CA ALA A 355 12.88 -2.37 -3.43
C ALA A 355 13.37 -2.16 -4.88
N VAL A 356 14.37 -2.93 -5.28
CA VAL A 356 14.97 -2.95 -6.61
C VAL A 356 14.91 -4.37 -7.19
N VAL A 357 14.29 -4.50 -8.36
CA VAL A 357 14.32 -5.75 -9.13
C VAL A 357 15.70 -5.90 -9.75
N GLN A 358 16.49 -6.85 -9.23
CA GLN A 358 17.83 -7.15 -9.74
C GLN A 358 17.79 -8.09 -10.95
N ALA A 359 16.80 -8.97 -11.01
CA ALA A 359 16.57 -9.86 -12.13
C ALA A 359 15.07 -10.06 -12.35
N PHE A 360 14.62 -10.06 -13.60
CA PHE A 360 13.24 -10.27 -13.97
C PHE A 360 13.16 -11.26 -15.12
N ASP A 361 12.26 -12.24 -15.01
CA ASP A 361 12.02 -13.24 -16.04
C ASP A 361 13.32 -14.01 -16.41
N TYR A 362 14.01 -14.52 -15.39
CA TYR A 362 15.14 -15.44 -15.56
C TYR A 362 14.74 -16.86 -15.14
N PRO A 363 15.26 -17.92 -15.78
CA PRO A 363 15.01 -19.27 -15.33
C PRO A 363 15.70 -19.49 -13.98
N PHE A 364 15.00 -20.05 -13.01
CA PHE A 364 15.58 -20.34 -11.69
C PHE A 364 16.56 -21.51 -11.76
N ALA A 365 17.82 -21.23 -11.44
CA ALA A 365 18.87 -22.25 -11.44
C ALA A 365 18.95 -22.98 -10.10
N GLY A 366 18.76 -22.26 -8.99
CA GLY A 366 18.70 -22.83 -7.65
C GLY A 366 19.00 -21.83 -6.53
N VAL A 367 18.89 -22.33 -5.31
CA VAL A 367 19.26 -21.67 -4.06
C VAL A 367 19.95 -22.68 -3.13
N ASP A 368 21.09 -22.31 -2.56
CA ASP A 368 21.78 -23.16 -1.59
C ASP A 368 22.20 -22.36 -0.36
N TYR A 369 22.28 -23.05 0.78
CA TYR A 369 22.76 -22.48 2.04
C TYR A 369 24.02 -23.20 2.49
N ASP A 370 25.10 -22.42 2.59
CA ASP A 370 26.38 -22.85 3.10
C ASP A 370 26.47 -22.51 4.59
N SER A 371 26.34 -23.53 5.44
CA SER A 371 26.36 -23.39 6.89
C SER A 371 27.76 -23.09 7.45
N ARG A 372 28.82 -23.21 6.65
CA ARG A 372 30.20 -22.91 7.12
C ARG A 372 30.49 -21.42 7.08
N ASP A 373 30.01 -20.76 6.03
CA ASP A 373 30.22 -19.33 5.76
C ASP A 373 28.96 -18.49 6.05
N ASP A 374 27.95 -19.12 6.67
CA ASP A 374 26.62 -18.57 6.95
C ASP A 374 26.03 -17.72 5.82
N ARG A 375 25.92 -18.31 4.62
CA ARG A 375 25.51 -17.59 3.42
C ARG A 375 24.50 -18.34 2.58
N VAL A 376 23.57 -17.62 1.96
CA VAL A 376 22.68 -18.14 0.93
C VAL A 376 23.13 -17.64 -0.44
N GLN A 377 23.18 -18.53 -1.42
CA GLN A 377 23.43 -18.19 -2.81
C GLN A 377 22.19 -18.45 -3.64
N LEU A 378 21.64 -17.40 -4.25
CA LEU A 378 20.54 -17.44 -5.20
C LEU A 378 21.08 -17.37 -6.61
N MET A 379 20.65 -18.30 -7.47
CA MET A 379 21.15 -18.43 -8.83
C MET A 379 20.00 -18.40 -9.84
N LEU A 380 20.15 -17.55 -10.85
CA LEU A 380 19.19 -17.34 -11.95
C LEU A 380 19.94 -17.44 -13.29
N GLY A 381 19.36 -18.08 -14.31
CA GLY A 381 19.99 -18.26 -15.61
C GLY A 381 20.16 -19.71 -16.05
N GLU A 382 20.71 -19.92 -17.24
CA GLU A 382 20.90 -21.25 -17.82
C GLU A 382 22.13 -21.95 -17.21
N ASN A 383 21.92 -23.16 -16.67
CA ASN A 383 23.02 -23.98 -16.16
C ASN A 383 23.93 -24.43 -17.30
N GLY A 384 25.25 -24.21 -17.17
CA GLY A 384 26.26 -24.78 -18.07
C GLY A 384 26.73 -23.90 -19.23
N VAL A 385 26.25 -22.65 -19.33
CA VAL A 385 26.76 -21.67 -20.32
C VAL A 385 27.43 -20.51 -19.57
N ALA A 386 28.75 -20.41 -19.66
CA ALA A 386 29.50 -19.33 -19.03
C ALA A 386 28.99 -17.96 -19.52
N GLY A 387 28.67 -17.06 -18.58
CA GLY A 387 28.18 -15.71 -18.86
C GLY A 387 26.65 -15.55 -18.92
N ARG A 388 25.86 -16.60 -18.63
CA ARG A 388 24.38 -16.55 -18.60
C ARG A 388 23.74 -16.88 -17.25
N GLN A 389 24.53 -16.91 -16.17
CA GLN A 389 24.07 -17.17 -14.81
C GLN A 389 24.37 -15.98 -13.90
N LEU A 390 23.33 -15.44 -13.27
CA LEU A 390 23.38 -14.40 -12.24
C LEU A 390 23.37 -15.09 -10.89
N THR A 391 24.32 -14.73 -10.03
CA THR A 391 24.38 -15.20 -8.65
C THR A 391 24.30 -14.01 -7.71
N HIS A 392 23.35 -14.06 -6.78
CA HIS A 392 23.22 -13.12 -5.69
C HIS A 392 23.55 -13.83 -4.37
N THR A 393 24.46 -13.26 -3.57
CA THR A 393 24.94 -13.86 -2.33
C THR A 393 24.48 -13.02 -1.14
N ILE A 394 23.84 -13.67 -0.17
CA ILE A 394 23.32 -13.07 1.05
C ILE A 394 24.10 -13.66 2.22
N GLY A 395 24.80 -12.81 2.97
CA GLY A 395 25.49 -13.18 4.20
C GLY A 395 24.55 -13.09 5.41
N GLU A 396 24.80 -13.93 6.40
CA GLU A 396 24.18 -13.91 7.73
C GLU A 396 22.64 -13.79 7.69
N PRO A 397 21.95 -14.66 6.94
CA PRO A 397 20.50 -14.61 6.86
C PRO A 397 19.87 -14.83 8.25
N THR A 398 18.90 -14.01 8.61
CA THR A 398 18.18 -14.05 9.89
C THR A 398 16.94 -14.95 9.81
N SER A 399 16.29 -15.01 8.65
CA SER A 399 15.11 -15.85 8.44
C SER A 399 14.91 -16.23 6.98
N ILE A 400 14.37 -17.42 6.74
CA ILE A 400 14.00 -17.92 5.41
C ILE A 400 12.56 -18.40 5.44
N ASP A 401 11.73 -17.84 4.57
CA ASP A 401 10.31 -18.20 4.44
C ASP A 401 9.99 -18.70 3.04
N VAL A 402 9.26 -19.81 2.97
CA VAL A 402 8.70 -20.33 1.72
C VAL A 402 7.21 -19.98 1.68
N LEU A 403 6.78 -19.39 0.57
CA LEU A 403 5.38 -19.08 0.33
C LEU A 403 4.82 -20.10 -0.63
N THR A 404 3.62 -20.58 -0.33
CA THR A 404 2.92 -21.55 -1.16
C THR A 404 1.51 -21.09 -1.48
N ASP A 405 0.99 -21.41 -2.66
CA ASP A 405 -0.42 -21.19 -2.99
C ASP A 405 -1.33 -22.18 -2.23
N PRO A 406 -2.67 -22.05 -2.30
CA PRO A 406 -3.60 -23.00 -1.67
C PRO A 406 -3.48 -24.45 -2.14
N ARG A 407 -2.80 -24.69 -3.28
CA ARG A 407 -2.49 -26.02 -3.82
C ARG A 407 -1.11 -26.51 -3.38
N ALA A 408 -0.49 -25.84 -2.40
CA ALA A 408 0.84 -26.12 -1.87
C ALA A 408 1.98 -25.99 -2.89
N ARG A 409 1.78 -25.22 -3.98
CA ARG A 409 2.87 -24.91 -4.93
C ARG A 409 3.68 -23.72 -4.43
N ASP A 410 5.01 -23.84 -4.45
CA ASP A 410 5.90 -22.75 -4.06
C ASP A 410 5.67 -21.53 -4.97
N THR A 411 5.33 -20.37 -4.40
CA THR A 411 5.14 -19.11 -5.14
C THR A 411 6.30 -18.16 -4.95
N ALA A 412 6.98 -18.22 -3.79
CA ALA A 412 8.13 -17.39 -3.52
C ALA A 412 9.02 -17.93 -2.40
N LEU A 413 10.23 -17.36 -2.33
CA LEU A 413 11.19 -17.53 -1.25
C LEU A 413 11.64 -16.16 -0.76
N ARG A 414 11.49 -15.91 0.54
CA ARG A 414 12.05 -14.73 1.21
C ARG A 414 13.27 -15.13 2.01
N ILE A 415 14.32 -14.33 1.91
CA ILE A 415 15.51 -14.43 2.76
C ILE A 415 15.73 -13.06 3.37
N ALA A 416 15.55 -12.94 4.69
CA ALA A 416 15.89 -11.73 5.43
C ALA A 416 17.29 -11.82 6.02
N TYR A 417 17.89 -10.65 6.20
CA TYR A 417 19.18 -10.40 6.84
C TYR A 417 19.07 -9.12 7.68
N GLU A 418 20.14 -8.70 8.34
CA GLU A 418 20.12 -7.61 9.35
C GLU A 418 19.43 -6.34 8.84
N ASP A 419 19.82 -5.87 7.66
CA ASP A 419 19.39 -4.58 7.10
C ASP A 419 18.47 -4.71 5.88
N GLY A 420 17.89 -5.88 5.60
CA GLY A 420 17.05 -6.03 4.42
C GLY A 420 16.55 -7.43 4.12
N GLN A 421 16.08 -7.61 2.89
CA GLN A 421 15.61 -8.89 2.40
C GLN A 421 15.76 -9.05 0.89
N ALA A 422 15.94 -10.30 0.49
CA ALA A 422 15.81 -10.74 -0.89
C ALA A 422 14.52 -11.53 -1.07
N LEU A 423 13.81 -11.25 -2.16
CA LEU A 423 12.56 -11.90 -2.52
C LEU A 423 12.68 -12.53 -3.92
N LEU A 424 12.71 -13.86 -3.95
CA LEU A 424 12.60 -14.63 -5.18
C LEU A 424 11.13 -14.98 -5.41
N THR A 425 10.60 -14.64 -6.58
CA THR A 425 9.20 -14.88 -6.96
C THR A 425 9.14 -15.76 -8.18
N PHE A 426 8.30 -16.80 -8.18
CA PHE A 426 8.03 -17.57 -9.39
C PHE A 426 6.82 -17.01 -10.13
N MET A 427 6.96 -16.91 -11.45
CA MET A 427 5.84 -16.56 -12.33
C MET A 427 4.87 -17.75 -12.40
N VAL A 428 3.58 -17.45 -12.57
CA VAL A 428 2.52 -18.46 -12.54
C VAL A 428 2.61 -19.35 -13.78
N GLU A 429 2.80 -20.66 -13.58
CA GLU A 429 2.65 -21.63 -14.66
C GLU A 429 1.16 -21.90 -14.90
N GLU A 430 0.69 -21.60 -16.10
CA GLU A 430 -0.63 -21.99 -16.58
C GLU A 430 -0.70 -23.52 -16.72
N HIS A 431 -1.64 -24.14 -16.03
CA HIS A 431 -1.90 -25.56 -16.23
C HIS A 431 -2.64 -25.78 -17.54
N ALA A 432 -2.12 -26.73 -18.33
CA ALA A 432 -2.85 -27.40 -19.38
C ALA A 432 -4.23 -27.88 -18.88
N PRO A 433 -5.29 -27.80 -19.70
CA PRO A 433 -6.64 -28.13 -19.30
C PRO A 433 -6.80 -29.60 -18.88
N LEU A 434 -7.60 -29.82 -17.84
CA LEU A 434 -7.86 -31.08 -17.12
C LEU A 434 -8.49 -32.24 -17.93
N TRP A 435 -8.47 -32.23 -19.27
CA TRP A 435 -9.09 -33.29 -20.07
C TRP A 435 -8.12 -34.36 -20.61
N GLU A 436 -6.82 -34.24 -20.39
CA GLU A 436 -5.83 -35.24 -20.86
C GLU A 436 -5.64 -36.47 -19.94
N SER A 437 -6.37 -36.61 -18.82
CA SER A 437 -6.27 -37.79 -17.93
C SER A 437 -7.38 -38.83 -18.09
N ARG A 438 -8.10 -38.82 -19.22
CA ARG A 438 -8.95 -39.94 -19.66
C ARG A 438 -8.65 -40.30 -21.11
N GLY A 439 -7.53 -40.98 -21.31
CA GLY A 439 -7.20 -41.76 -22.49
C GLY A 439 -6.93 -43.19 -22.09
#